data_AF-A0A7W9TKR2-F1
#
_entry.id   AF-A0A7W9TKR2-F1
#
_cell.length_a   1.000
_cell.length_b   1.000
_cell.length_c   1.000
_cell.angle_alpha   90.00
_cell.angle_beta   90.00
_cell.angle_gamma   90.00
#
_symmetry.space_group_name_H-M   'P 1'
#
loop_
_entity.id
_entity.type
_entity.pdbx_description
1 polymer ?
#
loop_
_entity_poly.entity_id
_entity_poly.type
_entity_poly.pdbx_seq_one_letter_code
_entity_poly.pdbx_strand_id
1 'polypeptide(L)'
;MKKNASNRLAAITKLAFDVIPQDPTRPEYRQGGTLGDEHKHWFRAKFFQQYRLFFRYHAPSKVIVFAWVNDEDTDLAPVVPDTVQSLS
;
A
#
# COMPACT_ATOMS: atom_id res chain seq x y z
N MET A 1 18.64 -4.99 14.90
CA MET A 1 17.34 -5.59 14.56
C MET A 1 16.12 -4.74 14.98
N LYS A 2 16.11 -3.97 16.09
CA LYS A 2 14.94 -3.16 16.52
C LYS A 2 14.63 -1.85 15.76
N LYS A 3 15.55 -1.31 14.94
CA LYS A 3 15.38 0.01 14.29
C LYS A 3 14.30 0.06 13.20
N ASN A 4 14.03 -1.07 12.53
CA ASN A 4 13.12 -1.09 11.37
C ASN A 4 11.65 -0.89 11.79
N ALA A 5 11.23 -1.52 12.89
CA ALA A 5 9.87 -1.37 13.42
C ALA A 5 9.59 0.06 13.90
N SER A 6 10.53 0.69 14.61
CA SER A 6 10.38 2.08 15.06
C SER A 6 10.31 3.06 13.88
N ASN A 7 11.13 2.88 12.85
CA ASN A 7 11.08 3.71 11.64
C ASN A 7 9.77 3.53 10.87
N ARG A 8 9.28 2.29 10.77
CA ARG A 8 7.99 1.97 10.15
C ARG A 8 6.83 2.65 10.89
N LEU A 9 6.80 2.54 12.22
CA LEU A 9 5.77 3.19 13.02
C LEU A 9 5.81 4.72 12.87
N ALA A 10 6.99 5.32 12.94
CA ALA A 10 7.14 6.76 12.75
C ALA A 10 6.65 7.23 11.37
N ALA A 11 6.94 6.47 10.31
CA ALA A 11 6.44 6.76 8.96
C ALA A 11 4.91 6.63 8.87
N ILE A 12 4.32 5.62 9.50
CA ILE A 12 2.85 5.44 9.55
C ILE A 12 2.20 6.62 10.29
N THR A 13 2.69 6.98 11.47
CA THR A 13 2.17 8.10 12.26
C THR A 13 2.22 9.40 11.46
N LYS A 14 3.37 9.69 10.84
CA LYS A 14 3.53 10.88 9.99
C LYS A 14 2.53 10.88 8.81
N LEU A 15 2.38 9.76 8.13
CA LEU A 15 1.44 9.66 7.01
C LEU A 15 0.00 9.85 7.47
N ALA A 16 -0.41 9.16 8.54
CA ALA A 16 -1.79 9.11 9.00
C ALA A 16 -2.26 10.44 9.63
N PHE A 17 -1.38 11.15 10.34
CA PHE A 17 -1.75 12.34 11.10
C PHE A 17 -1.28 13.66 10.50
N ASP A 18 -0.18 13.66 9.73
CA ASP A 18 0.39 14.91 9.21
C ASP A 18 0.22 15.07 7.69
N VAL A 19 0.44 14.00 6.91
CA VAL A 19 0.56 14.13 5.44
C VAL A 19 -0.77 13.87 4.74
N ILE A 20 -1.40 12.71 4.97
CA ILE A 20 -2.62 12.31 4.26
C ILE A 20 -3.80 13.24 4.58
N PRO A 21 -4.03 13.69 5.83
CA PRO A 21 -5.15 14.60 6.12
C PRO A 21 -5.09 15.96 5.42
N GLN A 22 -3.89 16.40 5.00
CA GLN A 22 -3.72 17.68 4.30
C GLN A 22 -4.30 17.65 2.88
N ASP A 23 -4.14 16.52 2.19
CA ASP A 23 -4.76 16.26 0.89
C ASP A 23 -4.87 14.75 0.65
N PRO A 24 -5.99 14.12 1.06
CA PRO A 24 -6.19 12.68 0.90
C PRO A 24 -6.52 12.29 -0.55
N THR A 25 -6.65 13.25 -1.47
CA THR A 25 -7.10 13.01 -2.85
C THR A 25 -5.98 13.05 -3.88
N ARG A 26 -4.73 13.22 -3.44
CA ARG A 26 -3.57 13.30 -4.34
C ARG A 26 -3.55 12.14 -5.35
N PRO A 27 -3.26 12.42 -6.62
CA PRO A 27 -3.23 11.40 -7.67
C PRO A 27 -2.18 10.31 -7.39
N GLU A 28 -1.09 10.64 -6.68
CA GLU A 28 -0.04 9.70 -6.26
C GLU A 28 -0.58 8.55 -5.38
N TYR A 29 -1.69 8.77 -4.69
CA TYR A 29 -2.33 7.76 -3.86
C TYR A 29 -3.32 6.88 -4.62
N ARG A 30 -3.71 7.26 -5.85
CA ARG A 30 -4.66 6.47 -6.63
C ARG A 30 -4.04 5.16 -7.06
N GLN A 31 -4.76 4.06 -6.85
CA GLN A 31 -4.41 2.77 -7.40
C GLN A 31 -4.81 2.75 -8.88
N GLY A 32 -3.93 2.28 -9.77
CA GLY A 32 -4.28 2.09 -11.19
C GLY A 32 -5.41 1.07 -11.37
N GLY A 33 -6.00 1.03 -12.57
CA GLY A 33 -7.21 0.25 -12.87
C GLY A 33 -7.08 -1.29 -12.89
N THR A 34 -5.93 -1.85 -12.50
CA THR A 34 -5.64 -3.28 -12.63
C THR A 34 -6.39 -4.18 -11.65
N LEU A 35 -7.03 -3.62 -10.61
CA LEU A 35 -7.68 -4.38 -9.54
C LEU A 35 -9.22 -4.39 -9.64
N GLY A 36 -9.80 -3.95 -10.76
CA GLY A 36 -11.24 -3.91 -10.95
C GLY A 36 -11.93 -2.75 -10.22
N ASP A 37 -13.16 -2.45 -10.63
CA ASP A 37 -13.91 -1.25 -10.20
C ASP A 37 -14.24 -1.23 -8.71
N GLU A 38 -14.35 -2.41 -8.09
CA GLU A 38 -14.67 -2.57 -6.66
C GLU A 38 -13.56 -2.05 -5.72
N HIS A 39 -12.32 -1.94 -6.22
CA HIS A 39 -11.18 -1.48 -5.43
C HIS A 39 -10.79 -0.02 -5.69
N LYS A 40 -11.49 0.70 -6.58
CA LYS A 40 -11.21 2.13 -6.90
C LYS A 40 -11.33 3.09 -5.72
N HIS A 41 -12.04 2.68 -4.67
CA HIS A 41 -12.23 3.48 -3.46
C HIS A 41 -11.00 3.50 -2.55
N TRP A 42 -10.06 2.56 -2.74
CA TRP A 42 -8.84 2.46 -1.93
C TRP A 42 -7.71 3.30 -2.51
N PHE A 43 -7.12 4.09 -1.64
CA PHE A 43 -5.91 4.86 -1.87
C PHE A 43 -4.72 4.17 -1.21
N ARG A 44 -3.51 4.46 -1.70
CA ARG A 44 -2.27 3.84 -1.23
C ARG A 44 -1.11 4.82 -1.18
N ALA A 45 -0.60 5.09 0.01
CA ALA A 45 0.68 5.78 0.21
C ALA A 45 1.82 4.75 0.26
N LYS A 46 2.89 4.97 -0.52
CA LYS A 46 4.09 4.12 -0.51
C LYS A 46 5.19 4.75 0.35
N PHE A 47 5.89 3.92 1.14
CA PHE A 47 7.05 4.35 1.91
C PHE A 47 8.08 3.22 2.04
N PHE A 48 9.36 3.59 2.18
CA PHE A 48 10.50 2.65 2.18
C PHE A 48 10.49 1.60 1.06
N GLN A 49 9.95 1.95 -0.11
CA GLN A 49 9.83 1.11 -1.34
C GLN A 49 8.95 -0.15 -1.21
N GLN A 50 8.91 -0.79 -0.03
CA GLN A 50 8.19 -2.05 0.22
C GLN A 50 6.84 -1.87 0.92
N TYR A 51 6.69 -0.84 1.76
CA TYR A 51 5.48 -0.67 2.55
C TYR A 51 4.44 0.19 1.87
N ARG A 52 3.19 -0.15 2.16
CA ARG A 52 2.00 0.46 1.57
C ARG A 52 0.99 0.67 2.69
N LEU A 53 0.64 1.93 2.96
CA LEU A 53 -0.47 2.26 3.85
C LEU A 53 -1.73 2.46 3.00
N PHE A 54 -2.75 1.64 3.26
CA PHE A 54 -4.04 1.72 2.57
C PHE A 54 -5.04 2.52 3.38
N PHE A 55 -5.79 3.38 2.68
CA PHE A 55 -6.86 4.17 3.28
C PHE A 55 -8.00 4.43 2.30
N ARG A 56 -9.16 4.78 2.84
CA ARG A 56 -10.31 5.32 2.12
C ARG A 56 -10.58 6.73 2.60
N TYR A 57 -10.99 7.59 1.69
CA TYR A 57 -11.46 8.93 2.01
C TYR A 57 -12.90 9.11 1.56
N HIS A 58 -13.77 9.47 2.50
CA HIS A 58 -15.14 9.88 2.23
C HIS A 58 -15.23 11.40 2.22
N ALA A 59 -15.18 12.00 1.02
CA ALA A 59 -15.11 13.46 0.86
C ALA A 59 -16.27 14.24 1.50
N PRO A 60 -17.55 13.80 1.41
CA PRO A 60 -18.66 14.55 2.02
C PRO A 60 -18.55 14.68 3.54
N SER A 61 -18.15 13.60 4.23
CA SER A 61 -18.00 13.61 5.69
C SER A 61 -16.60 13.97 6.16
N LYS A 62 -15.65 14.17 5.24
CA LYS A 62 -14.22 14.37 5.51
C LYS A 62 -13.63 13.29 6.43
N VAL A 63 -14.09 12.04 6.27
CA VAL A 63 -13.64 10.90 7.09
C VAL A 63 -12.58 10.12 6.34
N ILE A 64 -11.48 9.79 7.03
CA ILE A 64 -10.43 8.90 6.53
C ILE A 64 -10.46 7.61 7.35
N VAL A 65 -10.50 6.48 6.66
CA VAL A 65 -10.42 5.15 7.28
C VAL A 65 -9.12 4.49 6.84
N PHE A 66 -8.25 4.15 7.80
CA PHE A 66 -7.01 3.42 7.58
C PHE A 66 -7.22 1.93 7.83
N ALA A 67 -6.69 1.06 6.96
CA ALA A 67 -6.98 -0.37 7.04
C ALA A 67 -5.76 -1.28 7.15
N TRP A 68 -4.61 -0.96 6.53
CA TRP A 68 -3.51 -1.94 6.48
C TRP A 68 -2.14 -1.37 6.12
N VAL A 69 -1.09 -2.00 6.66
CA VAL A 69 0.32 -1.90 6.23
C VAL A 69 0.85 -3.31 5.99
N ASN A 70 1.37 -3.59 4.78
CA ASN A 70 1.98 -4.90 4.48
C ASN A 70 3.18 -5.19 5.39
N ASP A 71 3.36 -6.47 5.75
CA ASP A 71 4.49 -6.95 6.56
C ASP A 71 5.76 -7.16 5.71
N GLU A 72 6.91 -7.32 6.37
CA GLU A 72 8.23 -7.59 5.77
C GLU A 72 8.30 -8.96 5.04
N ASP A 73 7.41 -9.90 5.32
CA ASP A 73 7.49 -11.30 4.86
C ASP A 73 6.76 -11.63 3.54
N THR A 74 6.10 -10.66 2.88
CA THR A 74 5.52 -10.94 1.55
C THR A 74 6.46 -10.51 0.43
N ASP A 75 7.60 -11.21 0.36
CA ASP A 75 8.36 -11.32 -0.88
C ASP A 75 7.58 -12.29 -1.77
N LEU A 76 6.83 -11.76 -2.75
CA LEU A 76 6.36 -12.60 -3.84
C LEU A 76 7.61 -12.95 -4.65
N ALA A 77 8.29 -14.02 -4.23
CA ALA A 77 9.27 -14.69 -5.06
C ALA A 77 8.63 -14.87 -6.45
N PRO A 78 9.30 -14.47 -7.55
CA PRO A 78 8.81 -14.79 -8.88
C PRO A 78 8.70 -16.30 -8.95
N VAL A 79 7.48 -16.82 -9.02
CA VAL A 79 7.24 -18.21 -9.40
C VAL A 79 7.82 -18.35 -10.80
N VAL A 80 9.02 -18.90 -10.89
CA VAL A 80 9.57 -19.38 -12.16
C VAL A 80 8.77 -20.65 -12.44
N PRO A 81 7.90 -20.71 -13.45
CA PRO A 81 7.23 -21.96 -13.78
C PRO A 81 8.30 -22.95 -14.24
N ASP A 82 8.38 -24.07 -13.53
CA ASP A 82 9.32 -25.15 -13.75
C ASP A 82 9.30 -25.63 -15.20
N THR A 83 10.50 -25.73 -15.76
CA THR A 83 10.89 -26.50 -16.94
C THR A 83 10.26 -27.90 -16.94
N VAL A 84 9.33 -28.19 -17.86
CA VAL A 84 9.17 -29.52 -18.53
C VAL A 84 8.36 -29.35 -19.82
N GLN A 85 9.01 -29.49 -21.00
CA GLN A 85 8.62 -30.31 -22.16
C GLN A 85 9.23 -29.78 -23.47
N SER A 86 10.33 -30.39 -23.91
CA SER A 86 10.48 -30.81 -25.31
C SER A 86 11.60 -31.85 -25.40
N LEU A 87 11.22 -33.13 -25.34
CA LEU A 87 11.88 -34.17 -26.11
C LEU A 87 10.80 -34.72 -27.05
N SER A 88 10.98 -34.42 -28.33
CA SER A 88 10.38 -35.10 -29.48
C SER A 88 11.43 -35.06 -30.58
#